data_AF-A0A521THJ2-F1
#
_entry.id   AF-A0A521THJ2-F1
#
_cell.length_a   1.000
_cell.length_b   1.000
_cell.length_c   1.000
_cell.angle_alpha   90.00
_cell.angle_beta   90.00
_cell.angle_gamma   90.00
#
_symmetry.space_group_name_H-M   'P 1'
#
loop_
_entity.id
_entity.type
_entity.pdbx_description
1 polymer ?
#
loop_
_entity_poly.entity_id
_entity_poly.type
_entity_poly.pdbx_seq_one_letter_code
_entity_poly.pdbx_strand_id
1 'polypeptide(L)'
;MSYDISIVSQTTRVPSWSEVLGGLPAEFGDASLLTLQGGAVEPSEPLATDECYVVGIDDVMSIGLTPMPFGSEDLPPDLAEFAPNLPADLRAEVATRWLEAGYDLALTSTMGRTAYDPKLMAALAAALATVVRGYVYVSTPWRLGGTYLPRGVYSPAEFLTGVGFDILQGRESEQPIAPQPPVPQIRPSAT
;
A
#
# COMPACT_ATOMS: atom_id res chain seq x y z
N MET A 1 1.61 9.45 -14.76
CA MET A 1 1.78 8.02 -14.42
C MET A 1 0.65 7.73 -13.45
N SER A 2 -0.29 6.86 -13.83
CA SER A 2 -1.26 6.34 -12.85
C SER A 2 -0.56 5.26 -12.05
N TYR A 3 -1.03 5.10 -10.85
CA TYR A 3 -0.61 4.08 -9.92
C TYR A 3 -1.89 3.39 -9.51
N ASP A 4 -2.01 2.11 -9.82
CA ASP A 4 -3.22 1.35 -9.54
C ASP A 4 -2.82 0.18 -8.65
N ILE A 5 -3.32 0.19 -7.41
CA ILE A 5 -3.20 -0.94 -6.49
C ILE A 5 -4.60 -1.42 -6.18
N SER A 6 -4.78 -2.73 -6.35
CA SER A 6 -5.94 -3.47 -5.92
C SER A 6 -5.60 -4.24 -4.65
N ILE A 7 -6.43 -4.13 -3.64
CA ILE A 7 -6.29 -4.87 -2.39
C ILE A 7 -7.51 -5.77 -2.26
N VAL A 8 -7.28 -7.06 -2.43
CA VAL A 8 -8.36 -8.05 -2.42
C VAL A 8 -8.46 -8.66 -1.04
N SER A 9 -9.62 -8.46 -0.41
CA SER A 9 -9.88 -8.99 0.92
C SER A 9 -10.85 -10.15 0.92
N GLN A 10 -10.55 -11.15 1.75
CA GLN A 10 -11.45 -12.26 2.09
C GLN A 10 -12.53 -11.86 3.11
N THR A 11 -12.50 -10.63 3.61
CA THR A 11 -13.58 -10.09 4.44
C THR A 11 -14.63 -9.46 3.55
N THR A 12 -15.90 -9.59 3.93
CA THR A 12 -17.01 -8.94 3.21
C THR A 12 -17.27 -7.52 3.70
N ARG A 13 -16.65 -7.11 4.81
CA ARG A 13 -16.75 -5.77 5.36
C ARG A 13 -15.60 -4.91 4.81
N VAL A 14 -15.95 -3.91 4.03
CA VAL A 14 -15.04 -2.82 3.63
C VAL A 14 -14.61 -2.03 4.88
N PRO A 15 -13.33 -1.63 5.02
CA PRO A 15 -12.88 -0.84 6.16
C PRO A 15 -13.59 0.53 6.20
N SER A 16 -13.71 1.10 7.41
CA SER A 16 -14.09 2.50 7.59
C SER A 16 -12.89 3.42 7.37
N TRP A 17 -13.15 4.71 7.08
CA TRP A 17 -12.07 5.69 6.96
C TRP A 17 -11.25 5.82 8.25
N SER A 18 -11.87 5.71 9.43
CA SER A 18 -11.18 5.70 10.73
C SER A 18 -10.22 4.52 10.91
N GLU A 19 -10.54 3.34 10.38
CA GLU A 19 -9.63 2.19 10.38
C GLU A 19 -8.41 2.46 9.49
N VAL A 20 -8.62 3.07 8.32
CA VAL A 20 -7.53 3.47 7.41
C VAL A 20 -6.68 4.59 8.02
N LEU A 21 -7.29 5.62 8.58
CA LEU A 21 -6.60 6.72 9.28
C LEU A 21 -5.73 6.22 10.42
N GLY A 22 -6.21 5.25 11.19
CA GLY A 22 -5.44 4.64 12.29
C GLY A 22 -4.16 3.92 11.82
N GLY A 23 -4.11 3.54 10.54
CA GLY A 23 -2.94 2.95 9.90
C GLY A 23 -1.99 3.97 9.28
N LEU A 24 -2.35 5.25 9.15
CA LEU A 24 -1.50 6.26 8.52
C LEU A 24 -0.37 6.74 9.47
N PRO A 25 0.83 7.05 8.94
CA PRO A 25 1.86 7.80 9.65
C PRO A 25 1.32 9.13 10.19
N ALA A 26 1.86 9.59 11.32
CA ALA A 26 1.42 10.81 11.99
C ALA A 26 1.51 12.07 11.10
N GLU A 27 2.44 12.11 10.13
CA GLU A 27 2.56 13.20 9.16
C GLU A 27 1.37 13.31 8.19
N PHE A 28 0.51 12.28 8.12
CA PHE A 28 -0.70 12.25 7.31
C PHE A 28 -1.96 12.09 8.18
N GLY A 29 -1.86 12.34 9.49
CA GLY A 29 -2.95 12.12 10.45
C GLY A 29 -4.13 13.08 10.29
N ASP A 30 -3.97 14.13 9.50
CA ASP A 30 -4.99 15.12 9.11
C ASP A 30 -5.60 14.85 7.74
N ALA A 31 -5.29 13.70 7.12
CA ALA A 31 -5.89 13.30 5.86
C ALA A 31 -7.42 13.27 5.96
N SER A 32 -8.06 13.88 4.98
CA SER A 32 -9.51 13.93 4.84
C SER A 32 -9.96 13.06 3.68
N LEU A 33 -11.17 12.52 3.80
CA LEU A 33 -11.82 11.77 2.75
C LEU A 33 -13.08 12.49 2.30
N LEU A 34 -13.16 12.76 1.00
CA LEU A 34 -14.29 13.42 0.36
C LEU A 34 -14.89 12.49 -0.69
N THR A 35 -16.19 12.59 -0.89
CA THR A 35 -16.87 12.00 -2.07
C THR A 35 -16.47 12.78 -3.33
N LEU A 36 -16.65 12.21 -4.52
CA LEU A 36 -16.42 12.95 -5.78
C LEU A 36 -17.26 14.23 -5.90
N GLN A 37 -18.39 14.32 -5.20
CA GLN A 37 -19.26 15.49 -5.14
C GLN A 37 -18.79 16.53 -4.10
N GLY A 38 -17.71 16.25 -3.36
CA GLY A 38 -17.12 17.15 -2.36
C GLY A 38 -17.76 17.06 -0.97
N GLY A 39 -18.61 16.07 -0.72
CA GLY A 39 -19.17 15.82 0.62
C GLY A 39 -18.12 15.16 1.52
N ALA A 40 -18.02 15.60 2.77
CA ALA A 40 -17.16 14.96 3.76
C ALA A 40 -17.71 13.57 4.14
N VAL A 41 -16.80 12.60 4.29
CA VAL A 41 -17.14 11.24 4.71
C VAL A 41 -17.01 11.11 6.22
N GLU A 42 -18.04 10.57 6.87
CA GLU A 42 -18.02 10.28 8.31
C GLU A 42 -16.99 9.18 8.63
N PRO A 43 -15.99 9.41 9.50
CA PRO A 43 -14.89 8.46 9.69
C PRO A 43 -15.32 7.08 10.21
N SER A 44 -16.44 7.00 10.94
CA SER A 44 -16.87 5.76 11.60
C SER A 44 -17.57 4.77 10.67
N GLU A 45 -18.09 5.24 9.53
CA GLU A 45 -18.87 4.38 8.63
C GLU A 45 -17.95 3.60 7.68
N PRO A 46 -18.30 2.32 7.36
CA PRO A 46 -17.63 1.58 6.29
C PRO A 46 -17.72 2.33 4.97
N LEU A 47 -16.63 2.30 4.18
CA LEU A 47 -16.65 2.88 2.85
C LEU A 47 -17.62 2.12 1.94
N ALA A 48 -18.39 2.85 1.13
CA ALA A 48 -19.34 2.28 0.20
C ALA A 48 -18.63 1.73 -1.05
N THR A 49 -19.09 0.57 -1.54
CA THR A 49 -18.51 -0.14 -2.70
C THR A 49 -18.96 0.42 -4.06
N ASP A 50 -19.88 1.36 -4.07
CA ASP A 50 -20.42 2.02 -5.26
C ASP A 50 -20.02 3.50 -5.33
N GLU A 51 -19.06 3.91 -4.50
CA GLU A 51 -18.62 5.28 -4.37
C GLU A 51 -17.11 5.42 -4.65
N CYS A 52 -16.75 6.55 -5.27
CA CYS A 52 -15.37 6.95 -5.44
C CYS A 52 -15.08 8.10 -4.47
N TYR A 53 -13.97 7.96 -3.76
CA TYR A 53 -13.51 8.94 -2.80
C TYR A 53 -12.24 9.62 -3.27
N VAL A 54 -11.98 10.80 -2.72
CA VAL A 54 -10.75 11.55 -2.92
C VAL A 54 -10.14 11.82 -1.55
N VAL A 55 -8.88 11.42 -1.39
CA VAL A 55 -8.08 11.71 -0.22
C VAL A 55 -7.34 13.02 -0.43
N GLY A 56 -7.42 13.91 0.56
CA GLY A 56 -6.70 15.18 0.55
C GLY A 56 -6.01 15.49 1.88
N ILE A 57 -4.91 16.25 1.80
CA ILE A 57 -4.15 16.80 2.93
C ILE A 57 -3.93 18.28 2.67
N ASP A 58 -4.09 19.12 3.69
CA ASP A 58 -3.92 20.58 3.58
C ASP A 58 -4.67 21.21 2.39
N ASP A 59 -5.94 20.82 2.19
CA ASP A 59 -6.79 21.22 1.06
C ASP A 59 -6.32 20.76 -0.33
N VAL A 60 -5.32 19.88 -0.42
CA VAL A 60 -4.82 19.32 -1.69
C VAL A 60 -5.38 17.92 -1.91
N MET A 61 -6.36 17.81 -2.81
CA MET A 61 -6.93 16.54 -3.28
C MET A 61 -6.01 15.86 -4.29
N SER A 62 -5.56 14.63 -4.00
CA SER A 62 -4.42 14.03 -4.72
C SER A 62 -4.60 12.57 -5.14
N ILE A 63 -5.44 11.81 -4.42
CA ILE A 63 -5.53 10.34 -4.59
C ILE A 63 -6.98 9.91 -4.56
N GLY A 64 -7.39 9.16 -5.58
CA GLY A 64 -8.67 8.46 -5.63
C GLY A 64 -8.61 7.15 -4.86
N LEU A 65 -9.66 6.85 -4.11
CA LEU A 65 -9.90 5.58 -3.43
C LEU A 65 -11.27 5.05 -3.85
N THR A 66 -11.31 3.87 -4.43
CA THR A 66 -12.55 3.25 -4.90
C THR A 66 -12.65 1.83 -4.35
N PRO A 67 -13.49 1.59 -3.34
CA PRO A 67 -13.93 0.25 -3.01
C PRO A 67 -14.85 -0.26 -4.11
N MET A 68 -14.68 -1.52 -4.51
CA MET A 68 -15.50 -2.18 -5.52
C MET A 68 -15.98 -3.51 -4.97
N PRO A 69 -17.26 -3.87 -5.16
CA PRO A 69 -17.72 -5.20 -4.76
C PRO A 69 -17.01 -6.21 -5.66
N PHE A 70 -16.52 -7.30 -5.07
CA PHE A 70 -15.94 -8.36 -5.87
C PHE A 70 -17.07 -9.17 -6.52
N GLY A 71 -17.12 -9.17 -7.85
CA GLY A 71 -18.13 -9.89 -8.61
C GLY A 71 -17.76 -11.36 -8.77
N SER A 72 -18.77 -12.24 -8.88
CA SER A 72 -18.54 -13.65 -9.26
C SER A 72 -17.98 -13.82 -10.68
N GLU A 73 -18.00 -12.77 -11.49
CA GLU A 73 -17.45 -12.73 -12.85
C GLU A 73 -16.00 -12.20 -12.90
N ASP A 74 -15.47 -11.67 -11.79
CA ASP A 74 -14.10 -11.18 -11.71
C ASP A 74 -13.12 -12.35 -11.60
N LEU A 75 -12.79 -12.92 -12.75
CA LEU A 75 -11.79 -13.97 -12.84
C LEU A 75 -10.43 -13.43 -12.37
N PRO A 76 -9.65 -14.25 -11.65
CA PRO A 76 -8.28 -13.89 -11.35
C PRO A 76 -7.53 -13.60 -12.66
N PRO A 77 -6.65 -12.59 -12.69
CA PRO A 77 -5.76 -12.41 -13.83
C PRO A 77 -4.94 -13.69 -14.03
N ASP A 78 -4.30 -13.85 -15.19
CA ASP A 78 -3.37 -14.96 -15.37
C ASP A 78 -2.23 -14.86 -14.33
N LEU A 79 -2.39 -15.58 -13.22
CA LEU A 79 -1.46 -15.54 -12.10
C LEU A 79 -0.10 -16.11 -12.49
N ALA A 80 -0.01 -16.87 -13.58
CA ALA A 80 1.28 -17.31 -14.09
C ALA A 80 2.10 -16.12 -14.61
N GLU A 81 1.45 -15.17 -15.27
CA GLU A 81 2.06 -13.94 -15.78
C GLU A 81 2.15 -12.83 -14.73
N PHE A 82 1.14 -12.74 -13.85
CA PHE A 82 0.94 -11.63 -12.94
C PHE A 82 1.58 -11.83 -11.57
N ALA A 83 1.68 -13.08 -11.09
CA ALA A 83 2.29 -13.45 -9.83
C ALA A 83 3.53 -14.36 -10.03
N PRO A 84 4.52 -13.96 -10.85
CA PRO A 84 5.69 -14.81 -11.12
C PRO A 84 6.54 -15.02 -9.87
N ASN A 85 6.35 -14.19 -8.83
CA ASN A 85 6.99 -14.30 -7.54
C ASN A 85 6.43 -15.45 -6.67
N LEU A 86 5.27 -16.02 -7.03
CA LEU A 86 4.62 -17.07 -6.26
C LEU A 86 4.89 -18.48 -6.83
N PRO A 87 5.17 -19.47 -5.97
CA PRO A 87 5.11 -20.89 -6.29
C PRO A 87 3.76 -21.31 -6.91
N ALA A 88 3.74 -22.40 -7.70
CA ALA A 88 2.54 -22.82 -8.42
C ALA A 88 1.37 -23.22 -7.51
N ASP A 89 1.66 -23.87 -6.38
CA ASP A 89 0.72 -24.21 -5.32
C ASP A 89 0.11 -22.95 -4.67
N LEU A 90 0.93 -21.96 -4.35
CA LEU A 90 0.46 -20.68 -3.82
C LEU A 90 -0.37 -19.89 -4.84
N ARG A 91 -0.04 -19.96 -6.14
CA ARG A 91 -0.88 -19.33 -7.19
C ARG A 91 -2.28 -19.94 -7.25
N ALA A 92 -2.41 -21.26 -7.10
CA ALA A 92 -3.72 -21.91 -7.07
C ALA A 92 -4.54 -21.50 -5.83
N GLU A 93 -3.87 -21.37 -4.68
CA GLU A 93 -4.50 -20.83 -3.47
C GLU A 93 -4.96 -19.39 -3.66
N VAL A 94 -4.11 -18.52 -4.19
CA VAL A 94 -4.42 -17.12 -4.49
C VAL A 94 -5.61 -17.01 -5.46
N ALA A 95 -5.65 -17.84 -6.51
CA ALA A 95 -6.80 -17.90 -7.42
C ALA A 95 -8.09 -18.29 -6.71
N THR A 96 -8.03 -19.25 -5.79
CA THR A 96 -9.20 -19.67 -5.00
C THR A 96 -9.68 -18.53 -4.11
N ARG A 97 -8.75 -17.89 -3.39
CA ARG A 97 -9.05 -16.79 -2.47
C ARG A 97 -9.53 -15.53 -3.18
N TRP A 98 -9.13 -15.32 -4.44
CA TRP A 98 -9.65 -14.26 -5.31
C TRP A 98 -11.14 -14.45 -5.59
N LEU A 99 -11.58 -15.68 -5.87
CA LEU A 99 -13.00 -15.99 -6.10
C LEU A 99 -13.85 -15.87 -4.83
N GLU A 100 -13.23 -15.94 -3.66
CA GLU A 100 -13.87 -15.78 -2.35
C GLU A 100 -13.78 -14.34 -1.80
N ALA A 101 -13.19 -13.42 -2.57
CA ALA A 101 -13.03 -12.06 -2.12
C ALA A 101 -14.38 -11.36 -1.92
N GLY A 102 -14.48 -10.53 -0.89
CA GLY A 102 -15.67 -9.72 -0.64
C GLY A 102 -15.64 -8.38 -1.36
N TYR A 103 -14.45 -7.78 -1.49
CA TYR A 103 -14.24 -6.50 -2.16
C TYR A 103 -12.80 -6.35 -2.66
N ASP A 104 -12.64 -5.40 -3.59
CA ASP A 104 -11.36 -4.81 -3.99
C ASP A 104 -11.31 -3.34 -3.53
N LEU A 105 -10.13 -2.84 -3.19
CA LEU A 105 -9.87 -1.42 -3.00
C LEU A 105 -8.86 -0.97 -4.03
N ALA A 106 -9.31 -0.13 -4.96
CA ALA A 106 -8.47 0.50 -5.95
C ALA A 106 -8.00 1.87 -5.45
N LEU A 107 -6.68 2.06 -5.36
CA LEU A 107 -6.08 3.38 -5.24
C LEU A 107 -5.66 3.86 -6.62
N THR A 108 -6.07 5.07 -6.99
CA THR A 108 -5.68 5.70 -8.26
C THR A 108 -5.12 7.10 -8.00
N SER A 109 -4.14 7.54 -8.78
CA SER A 109 -3.67 8.93 -8.74
C SER A 109 -3.85 9.55 -10.12
N THR A 110 -4.82 10.47 -10.23
CA THR A 110 -5.11 11.21 -11.46
C THR A 110 -4.77 12.68 -11.26
N MET A 111 -3.66 13.11 -11.86
CA MET A 111 -3.17 14.51 -11.96
C MET A 111 -2.67 15.12 -10.64
N GLY A 112 -1.44 15.66 -10.64
CA GLY A 112 -0.92 16.35 -9.45
C GLY A 112 0.54 16.75 -9.50
N ARG A 113 1.51 15.83 -9.66
CA ARG A 113 2.96 16.11 -9.53
C ARG A 113 3.28 16.94 -8.26
N THR A 114 2.50 16.82 -7.20
CA THR A 114 2.97 17.35 -5.93
C THR A 114 4.03 16.39 -5.41
N ALA A 115 5.02 16.89 -4.67
CA ALA A 115 6.03 16.01 -4.07
C ALA A 115 5.43 15.03 -3.04
N TYR A 116 4.17 15.26 -2.62
CA TYR A 116 3.45 14.48 -1.62
C TYR A 116 2.73 13.26 -2.19
N ASP A 117 2.26 13.30 -3.46
CA ASP A 117 1.45 12.22 -4.05
C ASP A 117 2.09 10.83 -3.87
N PRO A 118 3.40 10.62 -4.13
CA PRO A 118 4.00 9.29 -4.00
C PRO A 118 4.09 8.80 -2.55
N LYS A 119 4.36 9.69 -1.59
CA LYS A 119 4.48 9.32 -0.17
C LYS A 119 3.12 9.04 0.46
N LEU A 120 2.15 9.92 0.20
CA LEU A 120 0.79 9.74 0.67
C LEU A 120 0.19 8.46 0.08
N MET A 121 0.47 8.18 -1.19
CA MET A 121 0.00 6.95 -1.82
C MET A 121 0.64 5.70 -1.22
N ALA A 122 1.95 5.72 -0.92
CA ALA A 122 2.61 4.64 -0.19
C ALA A 122 1.97 4.41 1.18
N ALA A 123 1.75 5.50 1.92
CA ALA A 123 1.16 5.47 3.25
C ALA A 123 -0.28 4.95 3.25
N LEU A 124 -1.12 5.40 2.30
CA LEU A 124 -2.48 4.91 2.13
C LEU A 124 -2.51 3.44 1.75
N ALA A 125 -1.71 3.01 0.77
CA ALA A 125 -1.67 1.60 0.38
C ALA A 125 -1.20 0.71 1.54
N ALA A 126 -0.22 1.17 2.32
CA ALA A 126 0.23 0.46 3.51
C ALA A 126 -0.86 0.42 4.59
N ALA A 127 -1.51 1.55 4.90
CA ALA A 127 -2.59 1.60 5.87
C ALA A 127 -3.74 0.66 5.48
N LEU A 128 -4.15 0.66 4.21
CA LEU A 128 -5.12 -0.28 3.68
C LEU A 128 -4.65 -1.73 3.83
N ALA A 129 -3.39 -2.03 3.46
CA ALA A 129 -2.81 -3.35 3.64
C ALA A 129 -2.85 -3.83 5.10
N THR A 130 -2.73 -2.94 6.10
CA THR A 130 -2.81 -3.32 7.53
C THR A 130 -4.22 -3.72 7.98
N VAL A 131 -5.27 -3.16 7.37
CA VAL A 131 -6.65 -3.38 7.80
C VAL A 131 -7.36 -4.47 7.03
N VAL A 132 -6.84 -4.86 5.86
CA VAL A 132 -7.41 -5.95 5.07
C VAL A 132 -6.87 -7.31 5.50
N ARG A 133 -7.67 -8.36 5.25
CA ARG A 133 -7.20 -9.75 5.27
C ARG A 133 -7.27 -10.31 3.86
N GLY A 134 -6.14 -10.69 3.28
CA GLY A 134 -6.09 -11.18 1.90
C GLY A 134 -4.72 -10.95 1.28
N TYR A 135 -4.69 -10.42 0.06
CA TYR A 135 -3.46 -10.10 -0.67
C TYR A 135 -3.53 -8.72 -1.31
N VAL A 136 -2.36 -8.14 -1.51
CA VAL A 136 -2.19 -6.89 -2.25
C VAL A 136 -1.72 -7.22 -3.67
N TYR A 137 -2.45 -6.70 -4.65
CA TYR A 137 -2.21 -6.89 -6.07
C TYR A 137 -1.68 -5.59 -6.66
N VAL A 138 -0.42 -5.66 -7.08
CA VAL A 138 0.27 -4.53 -7.70
C VAL A 138 0.23 -4.76 -9.20
N SER A 139 -0.66 -4.06 -9.90
CA SER A 139 -0.93 -4.27 -11.33
C SER A 139 0.11 -3.65 -12.25
N THR A 140 0.76 -2.60 -11.77
CA THR A 140 1.82 -1.89 -12.49
C THR A 140 3.04 -1.77 -11.57
N PRO A 141 4.27 -1.92 -12.11
CA PRO A 141 5.47 -1.72 -11.31
C PRO A 141 5.45 -0.38 -10.59
N TRP A 142 5.70 -0.44 -9.30
CA TRP A 142 5.55 0.69 -8.39
C TRP A 142 6.90 1.24 -7.98
N ARG A 143 7.04 2.57 -8.04
CA ARG A 143 8.27 3.26 -7.64
C ARG A 143 7.94 4.51 -6.85
N LEU A 144 8.14 4.45 -5.54
CA LEU A 144 7.84 5.52 -4.60
C LEU A 144 9.11 5.84 -3.82
N GLY A 145 9.60 7.08 -3.90
CA GLY A 145 10.65 7.59 -3.02
C GLY A 145 11.99 6.84 -3.00
N GLY A 146 12.28 5.96 -3.97
CA GLY A 146 13.51 5.15 -4.04
C GLY A 146 13.29 3.65 -3.91
N THR A 147 12.15 3.22 -3.39
CA THR A 147 11.77 1.81 -3.29
C THR A 147 11.06 1.37 -4.57
N TYR A 148 11.43 0.19 -5.08
CA TYR A 148 10.82 -0.40 -6.27
C TYR A 148 10.09 -1.69 -5.87
N LEU A 149 8.78 -1.70 -6.13
CA LEU A 149 7.95 -2.88 -5.96
C LEU A 149 7.54 -3.36 -7.35
N PRO A 150 7.97 -4.56 -7.79
CA PRO A 150 7.55 -5.06 -9.09
C PRO A 150 6.04 -5.32 -9.13
N ARG A 151 5.51 -5.49 -10.34
CA ARG A 151 4.18 -6.07 -10.52
C ARG A 151 4.15 -7.46 -9.85
N GLY A 152 3.10 -7.77 -9.11
CA GLY A 152 3.05 -9.01 -8.34
C GLY A 152 1.86 -9.11 -7.38
N VAL A 153 1.85 -10.22 -6.65
CA VAL A 153 0.90 -10.50 -5.57
C VAL A 153 1.68 -10.68 -4.28
N TYR A 154 1.27 -9.98 -3.23
CA TYR A 154 1.97 -9.92 -1.96
C TYR A 154 1.00 -10.21 -0.81
N SER A 155 1.46 -10.94 0.20
CA SER A 155 0.80 -10.86 1.51
C SER A 155 0.91 -9.43 2.06
N PRO A 156 0.00 -9.00 2.97
CA PRO A 156 0.10 -7.69 3.60
C PRO A 156 1.48 -7.42 4.23
N ALA A 157 2.07 -8.42 4.91
CA ALA A 157 3.38 -8.28 5.53
C ALA A 157 4.50 -8.05 4.49
N GLU A 158 4.53 -8.86 3.41
CA GLU A 158 5.51 -8.70 2.34
C GLU A 158 5.36 -7.36 1.62
N PHE A 159 4.12 -6.90 1.42
CA PHE A 159 3.84 -5.61 0.83
C PHE A 159 4.37 -4.46 1.69
N LEU A 160 4.09 -4.48 2.99
CA LEU A 160 4.55 -3.45 3.94
C LEU A 160 6.07 -3.34 3.99
N THR A 161 6.77 -4.47 4.03
CA THR A 161 8.23 -4.51 3.91
C THR A 161 8.68 -3.98 2.54
N GLY A 162 8.01 -4.40 1.46
CA GLY A 162 8.32 -4.04 0.09
C GLY A 162 8.13 -2.55 -0.24
N VAL A 163 7.21 -1.85 0.42
CA VAL A 163 7.04 -0.38 0.27
C VAL A 163 7.88 0.43 1.27
N GLY A 164 8.60 -0.23 2.17
CA GLY A 164 9.43 0.43 3.18
C GLY A 164 8.61 1.15 4.25
N PHE A 165 7.44 0.63 4.60
CA PHE A 165 6.51 1.29 5.53
C PHE A 165 7.10 1.51 6.94
N ASP A 166 7.93 0.58 7.42
CA ASP A 166 8.64 0.72 8.70
C ASP A 166 9.53 1.98 8.72
N ILE A 167 10.15 2.31 7.59
CA ILE A 167 10.98 3.50 7.40
C ILE A 167 10.09 4.75 7.40
N LEU A 168 8.91 4.69 6.78
CA LEU A 168 7.93 5.78 6.76
C LEU A 168 7.34 6.08 8.14
N GLN A 169 7.24 5.08 9.03
CA GLN A 169 6.80 5.27 10.41
C GLN A 169 7.90 5.80 11.35
N GLY A 170 9.10 6.12 10.83
CA GLY A 170 10.22 6.54 11.67
C GLY A 170 10.79 5.42 12.55
N ARG A 171 10.42 4.16 12.28
CA ARG A 171 11.10 2.99 12.85
C ARG A 171 12.30 2.70 11.96
N GLU A 172 13.32 3.52 12.05
CA GLU A 172 14.65 3.07 11.67
C GLU A 172 14.92 1.83 12.51
N SER A 173 14.93 0.65 11.89
CA SER A 173 15.57 -0.51 12.47
C SER A 173 16.95 -0.03 12.89
N GLU A 174 17.20 0.07 14.20
CA GLU A 174 18.54 0.17 14.74
C GLU A 174 19.30 -1.03 14.19
N GLN A 175 19.97 -0.86 13.05
CA GLN A 175 20.96 -1.82 12.62
C GLN A 175 21.99 -1.80 13.74
N PRO A 176 22.28 -2.94 14.39
CA PRO A 176 23.37 -2.99 15.34
C PRO A 176 24.62 -2.54 14.58
N ILE A 177 25.16 -1.39 14.99
CA ILE A 177 26.44 -0.90 14.46
C ILE A 177 27.43 -2.00 14.79
N ALA A 178 27.81 -2.79 13.78
CA ALA A 178 28.88 -3.75 13.94
C ALA A 178 30.09 -2.97 14.45
N PRO A 179 30.72 -3.38 15.57
CA PRO A 179 31.85 -2.66 16.13
C PRO A 179 32.90 -2.50 15.03
N GLN A 180 33.24 -1.24 14.71
CA GLN A 180 34.26 -0.98 13.70
C GLN A 180 35.55 -1.69 14.10
N PRO A 181 36.20 -2.43 13.19
CA PRO A 181 37.49 -3.02 13.49
C PRO A 181 38.47 -1.91 13.87
N PRO A 182 39.32 -2.12 14.89
CA PRO A 182 40.26 -1.10 15.34
C PRO A 182 41.12 -0.64 14.18
N VAL A 183 41.17 0.68 13.97
CA VAL A 183 41.98 1.31 12.92
C VAL A 183 43.45 0.90 13.14
N PRO A 184 44.13 0.31 12.14
CA PRO A 184 45.54 -0.04 12.26
C PRO A 184 46.37 1.21 12.54
N GLN A 185 47.03 1.26 13.71
CA GLN A 185 48.00 2.31 13.99
C GLN A 185 49.23 2.11 13.12
N ILE A 186 49.33 2.91 12.06
CA ILE A 186 50.54 2.99 11.23
C ILE A 186 51.64 3.58 12.11
N ARG A 187 52.64 2.77 12.46
CA ARG A 187 53.83 3.27 13.16
C ARG A 187 54.64 4.12 12.17
N PRO A 188 55.07 5.34 12.55
CA PRO A 188 55.97 6.11 11.72
C PRO A 188 57.30 5.37 11.59
N SER A 189 57.77 5.22 10.35
CA SER A 189 59.08 4.66 10.05
C SER A 189 60.17 5.55 10.66
N ALA A 190 60.97 4.98 11.56
CA ALA A 190 62.17 5.63 12.06
C ALA A 190 63.17 5.77 10.90
N THR A 191 63.71 6.98 10.73
CA THR A 191 64.83 7.29 9.82
C THR A 191 66.12 7.26 10.63
#